data_AF-A0A3D2SDS2-F1
#
_entry.id   AF-A0A3D2SDS2-F1
#
_cell.length_a   1.000
_cell.length_b   1.000
_cell.length_c   1.000
_cell.angle_alpha   90.00
_cell.angle_beta   90.00
_cell.angle_gamma   90.00
#
_symmetry.space_group_name_H-M   'P 1'
#
loop_
_entity.id
_entity.type
_entity.pdbx_description
1 polymer ?
#
loop_
_entity_poly.entity_id
_entity_poly.type
_entity_poly.pdbx_seq_one_letter_code
_entity_poly.pdbx_strand_id
1 'polypeptide(L)'
;MGIHEIIKRFETELKNIGFNDIDSAMLLQLTIDGNSYIHSIGDLNNLSKTSGEHTNQIKCDYINFMSVEIENANIQESTKKNHLDTLRILKSYQASIEISSINSDYLLFLAKYMRDNCNLSTNTIAKHMKIIKKYLNEAKKKDLVIKDAFANYKIHTEKTYREFLTEKELLKLEEYKIQVEPNNEVLNAFLFACYTGLRYSDVRTVTKQDIININKKRWLIKKMKKTNFEVRVPLSTIFNGKALELIRHIHRTRGTIFKITSTQQVNRELSRITKIIGIKKNITFHCARHTCATLLIYRNVPITTVQKILGHKNITTTQIYSAVTDLTIENDIKRSNKIK
;
A
#
# COMPACT_ATOMS: atom_id res chain seq x y z
N MET A 1 36.37 -49.63 2.41
CA MET A 1 36.32 -48.97 1.08
C MET A 1 37.49 -48.00 1.04
N GLY A 2 38.47 -48.23 0.17
CA GLY A 2 39.67 -47.38 0.12
C GLY A 2 39.33 -46.01 -0.47
N ILE A 3 40.05 -44.94 -0.08
CA ILE A 3 39.77 -43.58 -0.59
C ILE A 3 39.83 -43.51 -2.12
N HIS A 4 40.69 -44.32 -2.74
CA HIS A 4 40.81 -44.45 -4.19
C HIS A 4 39.52 -45.01 -4.84
N GLU A 5 38.84 -45.93 -4.15
CA GLU A 5 37.59 -46.54 -4.60
C GLU A 5 36.42 -45.56 -4.51
N ILE A 6 36.43 -44.70 -3.48
CA ILE A 6 35.45 -43.61 -3.33
C ILE A 6 35.64 -42.57 -4.44
N ILE A 7 36.88 -42.17 -4.71
CA ILE A 7 37.20 -41.19 -5.78
C ILE A 7 36.77 -41.74 -7.15
N LYS A 8 37.04 -43.02 -7.42
CA LYS A 8 36.65 -43.67 -8.69
C LYS A 8 35.13 -43.78 -8.87
N ARG A 9 34.40 -44.03 -7.78
CA ARG A 9 32.93 -44.00 -7.80
C ARG A 9 32.41 -42.59 -8.07
N PHE A 10 32.99 -41.59 -7.43
CA PHE A 10 32.63 -40.18 -7.65
C PHE A 10 32.86 -39.76 -9.11
N GLU A 11 33.99 -40.14 -9.71
CA GLU A 11 34.24 -39.93 -11.15
C GLU A 11 33.15 -40.58 -12.02
N THR A 12 32.75 -41.80 -11.71
CA THR A 12 31.71 -42.52 -12.46
C THR A 12 30.35 -41.81 -12.36
N GLU A 13 30.01 -41.31 -11.17
CA GLU A 13 28.79 -40.52 -10.95
C GLU A 13 28.83 -39.17 -11.69
N LEU A 14 29.98 -38.51 -11.75
CA LEU A 14 30.18 -37.28 -12.53
C LEU A 14 29.99 -37.51 -14.03
N LYS A 15 30.54 -38.60 -14.58
CA LYS A 15 30.36 -38.97 -15.99
C LYS A 15 28.88 -39.21 -16.32
N ASN A 16 28.12 -39.81 -15.40
CA ASN A 16 26.69 -40.07 -15.57
C ASN A 16 25.83 -38.79 -15.62
N ILE A 17 26.29 -37.68 -15.04
CA ILE A 17 25.60 -36.37 -15.10
C ILE A 17 26.15 -35.44 -16.19
N GLY A 18 27.01 -35.96 -17.08
CA GLY A 18 27.52 -35.24 -18.25
C GLY A 18 28.91 -34.62 -18.11
N PHE A 19 29.73 -35.05 -17.13
CA PHE A 19 31.13 -34.66 -17.05
C PHE A 19 31.96 -35.37 -18.14
N ASN A 20 32.55 -34.60 -19.07
CA ASN A 20 33.41 -35.09 -20.14
C ASN A 20 34.84 -34.58 -20.00
N ASP A 21 35.81 -35.48 -20.11
CA ASP A 21 37.25 -35.22 -19.88
C ASP A 21 37.92 -34.30 -20.93
N ILE A 22 37.16 -33.85 -21.94
CA ILE A 22 37.61 -32.99 -23.05
C ILE A 22 37.40 -31.50 -22.73
N ASP A 23 36.24 -31.14 -22.17
CA ASP A 23 35.84 -29.74 -21.93
C ASP A 23 35.71 -29.39 -20.44
N SER A 24 35.77 -30.38 -19.56
CA SER A 24 35.62 -30.22 -18.11
C SER A 24 36.87 -30.63 -17.37
N ALA A 25 37.21 -29.90 -16.32
CA ALA A 25 38.34 -30.21 -15.45
C ALA A 25 37.91 -30.18 -13.98
N MET A 26 38.49 -31.05 -13.17
CA MET A 26 38.23 -31.15 -11.74
C MET A 26 39.53 -31.35 -10.97
N LEU A 27 39.67 -30.63 -9.85
CA LEU A 27 40.69 -30.87 -8.84
C LEU A 27 40.01 -31.17 -7.51
N LEU A 28 40.28 -32.34 -6.95
CA LEU A 28 39.80 -32.77 -5.64
C LEU A 28 40.99 -32.89 -4.69
N GLN A 29 40.99 -32.10 -3.62
CA GLN A 29 41.99 -32.19 -2.55
C GLN A 29 41.28 -32.56 -1.24
N LEU A 30 41.66 -33.69 -0.67
CA LEU A 30 41.14 -34.19 0.60
C LEU A 30 42.28 -34.32 1.60
N THR A 31 42.06 -33.94 2.86
CA THR A 31 43.02 -34.19 3.94
C THR A 31 42.34 -35.05 4.99
N ILE A 32 42.84 -36.27 5.19
CA ILE A 32 42.29 -37.25 6.14
C ILE A 32 43.44 -37.82 6.97
N ASP A 33 43.34 -37.73 8.29
CA ASP A 33 44.34 -38.19 9.27
C ASP A 33 45.77 -37.69 8.96
N GLY A 34 45.88 -36.42 8.57
CA GLY A 34 47.16 -35.78 8.23
C GLY A 34 47.72 -36.13 6.85
N ASN A 35 47.07 -37.01 6.10
CA ASN A 35 47.46 -37.38 4.74
C ASN A 35 46.66 -36.56 3.71
N SER A 36 47.35 -35.95 2.75
CA SER A 36 46.72 -35.20 1.66
C SER A 36 46.59 -36.08 0.42
N TYR A 37 45.37 -36.16 -0.10
CA TYR A 37 45.01 -36.89 -1.31
C TYR A 37 44.59 -35.87 -2.36
N ILE A 38 45.36 -35.80 -3.44
CA ILE A 38 45.09 -34.90 -4.56
C ILE A 38 44.74 -35.77 -5.77
N HIS A 39 43.59 -35.47 -6.38
CA HIS A 39 43.13 -36.15 -7.59
C HIS A 39 42.66 -35.12 -8.61
N SER A 40 43.10 -35.25 -9.85
CA SER A 40 42.76 -34.35 -10.94
C SER A 40 42.25 -35.12 -12.15
N ILE A 41 41.22 -34.57 -12.81
CA ILE A 41 40.62 -35.13 -14.03
C ILE A 41 40.50 -34.01 -15.07
N GLY A 42 40.84 -34.30 -16.33
CA GLY A 42 40.81 -33.34 -17.44
C GLY A 42 42.04 -32.42 -17.53
N ASP A 43 42.05 -31.51 -18.52
CA ASP A 43 43.12 -30.51 -18.65
C ASP A 43 42.96 -29.40 -17.62
N LEU A 44 43.83 -29.37 -16.60
CA LEU A 44 43.85 -28.36 -15.54
C LEU A 44 44.08 -26.95 -16.07
N ASN A 45 44.60 -26.76 -17.29
CA ASN A 45 44.67 -25.44 -17.92
C ASN A 45 43.30 -24.86 -18.27
N ASN A 46 42.26 -25.69 -18.37
CA ASN A 46 40.88 -25.22 -18.49
C ASN A 46 40.34 -24.64 -17.16
N LEU A 47 40.99 -24.91 -16.02
CA LEU A 47 40.71 -24.21 -14.75
C LEU A 47 41.39 -22.83 -14.68
N SER A 48 42.50 -22.61 -15.41
CA SER A 48 43.28 -21.36 -15.38
C SER A 48 42.92 -20.37 -16.49
N LYS A 49 42.21 -20.81 -17.55
CA LYS A 49 41.68 -19.93 -18.62
C LYS A 49 40.58 -18.97 -18.16
N THR A 50 40.08 -19.09 -16.93
CA THR A 50 39.17 -18.12 -16.30
C THR A 50 39.95 -17.12 -15.43
N SER A 51 40.89 -16.39 -16.05
CA SER A 51 41.40 -15.13 -15.50
C SER A 51 40.39 -14.01 -15.76
N GLY A 52 39.22 -14.13 -15.14
CA GLY A 52 38.16 -13.16 -15.14
C GLY A 52 37.27 -13.50 -13.95
N GLU A 53 36.95 -12.50 -13.13
CA GLU A 53 36.02 -12.65 -12.01
C GLU A 53 34.67 -13.19 -12.52
N HIS A 54 34.55 -14.51 -12.58
CA HIS A 54 33.25 -15.17 -12.58
C HIS A 54 32.76 -15.06 -11.14
N THR A 55 32.13 -13.92 -10.82
CA THR A 55 31.04 -13.98 -9.85
C THR A 55 30.15 -15.11 -10.32
N ASN A 56 30.07 -16.20 -9.55
CA ASN A 56 28.96 -17.13 -9.64
C ASN A 56 27.70 -16.27 -9.54
N GLN A 57 27.14 -15.84 -10.68
CA GLN A 57 25.79 -15.32 -10.73
C GLN A 57 24.95 -16.53 -10.38
N ILE A 58 24.66 -16.65 -9.08
CA ILE A 58 23.55 -17.45 -8.61
C ILE A 58 22.41 -17.03 -9.53
N LYS A 59 21.91 -17.97 -10.35
CA LYS A 59 20.67 -17.78 -11.11
C LYS A 59 19.56 -17.64 -10.08
N CYS A 60 19.47 -16.46 -9.47
CA CYS A 60 18.45 -16.15 -8.51
C CYS A 60 17.18 -15.95 -9.31
N ASP A 61 16.22 -16.84 -9.10
CA ASP A 61 14.86 -16.62 -9.56
C ASP A 61 14.23 -15.50 -8.72
N TYR A 62 13.82 -14.45 -9.40
CA TYR A 62 13.22 -13.25 -8.82
C TYR A 62 11.91 -13.59 -8.10
N ILE A 63 11.15 -14.56 -8.60
CA ILE A 63 9.88 -14.96 -8.01
C ILE A 63 10.11 -15.62 -6.65
N ASN A 64 11.02 -16.59 -6.58
CA ASN A 64 11.43 -17.22 -5.33
C ASN A 64 12.03 -16.19 -4.35
N PHE A 65 12.92 -15.33 -4.83
CA PHE A 65 13.49 -14.24 -4.03
C PHE A 65 12.39 -13.36 -3.42
N MET A 66 11.49 -12.84 -4.25
CA MET A 66 10.39 -11.99 -3.80
C MET A 66 9.46 -12.71 -2.82
N SER A 67 9.21 -14.01 -3.01
CA SER A 67 8.39 -14.82 -2.09
C SER A 67 9.01 -14.88 -0.69
N VAL A 68 10.30 -15.23 -0.60
CA VAL A 68 11.04 -15.31 0.67
C VAL A 68 11.09 -13.94 1.35
N GLU A 69 11.35 -12.88 0.60
CA GLU A 69 11.37 -11.51 1.16
C GLU A 69 9.99 -11.04 1.63
N ILE A 70 8.88 -11.49 1.01
CA ILE A 70 7.53 -11.19 1.48
C ILE A 70 7.23 -11.90 2.81
N GLU A 71 7.71 -13.13 2.97
CA GLU A 71 7.51 -13.91 4.19
C GLU A 71 8.29 -13.34 5.37
N ASN A 72 9.54 -12.95 5.14
CA ASN A 72 10.42 -12.36 6.16
C ASN A 72 10.10 -10.88 6.47
N ALA A 73 9.31 -10.21 5.63
CA ALA A 73 8.98 -8.81 5.83
C ALA A 73 8.02 -8.60 7.01
N ASN A 74 8.45 -7.81 7.99
CA ASN A 74 7.57 -7.30 9.05
C ASN A 74 6.67 -6.15 8.54
N ILE A 75 5.61 -6.50 7.81
CA ILE A 75 4.65 -5.55 7.24
C ILE A 75 3.21 -5.92 7.62
N GLN A 76 2.31 -4.93 7.62
CA GLN A 76 0.89 -5.17 7.89
C GLN A 76 0.27 -6.13 6.88
N GLU A 77 -0.66 -6.96 7.32
CA GLU A 77 -1.35 -7.98 6.50
C GLU A 77 -1.95 -7.42 5.20
N SER A 78 -2.61 -6.25 5.29
CA SER A 78 -3.16 -5.58 4.10
C SER A 78 -2.09 -5.16 3.09
N THR A 79 -0.87 -4.89 3.54
CA THR A 79 0.28 -4.58 2.69
C THR A 79 0.88 -5.86 2.12
N LYS A 80 1.02 -6.91 2.95
CA LYS A 80 1.48 -8.24 2.52
C LYS A 80 0.61 -8.80 1.40
N LYS A 81 -0.71 -8.68 1.51
CA LYS A 81 -1.66 -9.06 0.44
C LYS A 81 -1.37 -8.37 -0.89
N ASN A 82 -1.09 -7.06 -0.88
CA ASN A 82 -0.75 -6.33 -2.12
C ASN A 82 0.55 -6.86 -2.77
N HIS A 83 1.50 -7.29 -1.95
CA HIS A 83 2.77 -7.83 -2.43
C HIS A 83 2.57 -9.24 -3.01
N LEU A 84 1.78 -10.08 -2.33
CA LEU A 84 1.37 -11.39 -2.84
C LEU A 84 0.55 -11.30 -4.12
N ASP A 85 -0.33 -10.30 -4.25
CA ASP A 85 -1.07 -10.05 -5.50
C ASP A 85 -0.10 -9.69 -6.65
N THR A 86 0.96 -8.94 -6.36
CA THR A 86 2.03 -8.64 -7.35
C THR A 86 2.80 -9.89 -7.72
N LEU A 87 3.16 -10.72 -6.74
CA LEU A 87 3.84 -12.00 -6.98
C LEU A 87 2.99 -12.93 -7.85
N ARG A 88 1.67 -12.97 -7.63
CA ARG A 88 0.75 -13.75 -8.46
C ARG A 88 0.76 -13.28 -9.91
N ILE A 89 0.70 -11.98 -10.16
CA ILE A 89 0.77 -11.42 -11.52
C ILE A 89 2.09 -11.79 -12.20
N LEU A 90 3.21 -11.70 -11.48
CA LEU A 90 4.52 -12.11 -12.01
C LEU A 90 4.53 -13.60 -12.38
N LYS A 91 4.04 -14.48 -11.50
CA LYS A 91 3.91 -15.92 -11.78
C LYS A 91 3.01 -16.22 -12.98
N SER A 92 1.95 -15.44 -13.17
CA SER A 92 1.06 -15.57 -14.34
C SER A 92 1.69 -15.07 -15.63
N TYR A 93 2.61 -14.11 -15.56
CA TYR A 93 3.35 -13.63 -16.71
C TYR A 93 4.47 -14.61 -17.11
N GLN A 94 5.24 -15.09 -16.13
CA GLN A 94 6.35 -16.03 -16.34
C GLN A 94 6.60 -16.85 -15.07
N ALA A 95 6.77 -18.17 -15.19
CA ALA A 95 6.85 -19.06 -14.02
C ALA A 95 8.14 -18.91 -13.19
N SER A 96 9.26 -18.55 -13.85
CA SER A 96 10.56 -18.29 -13.24
C SER A 96 11.23 -17.17 -14.01
N ILE A 97 11.79 -16.19 -13.30
CA ILE A 97 12.37 -14.98 -13.88
C ILE A 97 13.79 -14.83 -13.35
N GLU A 98 14.78 -14.91 -14.22
CA GLU A 98 16.16 -14.63 -13.81
C GLU A 98 16.29 -13.14 -13.45
N ILE A 99 16.76 -12.83 -12.23
CA ILE A 99 16.83 -11.45 -11.75
C ILE A 99 17.65 -10.54 -12.68
N SER A 100 18.75 -11.07 -13.24
CA SER A 100 19.65 -10.37 -14.19
C SER A 100 18.95 -9.98 -15.50
N SER A 101 17.92 -10.73 -15.90
CA SER A 101 17.17 -10.52 -17.16
C SER A 101 16.18 -9.35 -17.09
N ILE A 102 15.88 -8.85 -15.90
CA ILE A 102 14.91 -7.77 -15.71
C ILE A 102 15.56 -6.46 -16.12
N ASN A 103 15.26 -5.99 -17.33
CA ASN A 103 15.71 -4.71 -17.88
C ASN A 103 14.52 -3.77 -18.15
N SER A 104 14.77 -2.58 -18.70
CA SER A 104 13.70 -1.62 -18.98
C SER A 104 12.68 -2.11 -20.01
N ASP A 105 13.09 -2.91 -20.99
CA ASP A 105 12.19 -3.50 -22.00
C ASP A 105 11.29 -4.58 -21.37
N TYR A 106 11.84 -5.42 -20.50
CA TYR A 106 11.06 -6.38 -19.71
C TYR A 106 9.96 -5.68 -18.91
N LEU A 107 10.29 -4.57 -18.24
CA LEU A 107 9.30 -3.78 -17.49
C LEU A 107 8.22 -3.18 -18.41
N LEU A 108 8.57 -2.79 -19.63
CA LEU A 108 7.61 -2.28 -20.62
C LEU A 108 6.65 -3.39 -21.08
N PHE A 109 7.16 -4.58 -21.42
CA PHE A 109 6.34 -5.72 -21.80
C PHE A 109 5.46 -6.21 -20.66
N LEU A 110 5.98 -6.24 -19.43
CA LEU A 110 5.20 -6.57 -18.24
C LEU A 110 4.09 -5.55 -18.00
N ALA A 111 4.36 -4.25 -18.17
CA ALA A 111 3.34 -3.20 -18.05
C ALA A 111 2.24 -3.36 -19.10
N LYS A 112 2.62 -3.73 -20.33
CA LYS A 112 1.69 -4.02 -21.42
C LYS A 112 0.82 -5.24 -21.09
N TYR A 113 1.41 -6.33 -20.63
CA TYR A 113 0.67 -7.52 -20.18
C TYR A 113 -0.34 -7.19 -19.06
N MET A 114 0.08 -6.42 -18.05
CA MET A 114 -0.82 -5.99 -16.97
C MET A 114 -2.01 -5.16 -17.47
N ARG A 115 -1.80 -4.37 -18.53
CA ARG A 115 -2.86 -3.56 -19.14
C ARG A 115 -3.79 -4.42 -20.01
N ASP A 116 -3.23 -5.18 -20.93
CA ASP A 116 -3.95 -5.81 -22.03
C ASP A 116 -4.53 -7.18 -21.63
N ASN A 117 -3.84 -7.94 -20.80
CA ASN A 117 -4.26 -9.29 -20.38
C ASN A 117 -4.92 -9.29 -19.00
N CYS A 118 -4.50 -8.41 -18.09
CA CYS A 118 -5.08 -8.34 -16.73
C CYS A 118 -6.11 -7.22 -16.57
N ASN A 119 -6.34 -6.38 -17.59
CA ASN A 119 -7.27 -5.24 -17.55
C ASN A 119 -7.06 -4.31 -16.34
N LEU A 120 -5.81 -4.09 -15.93
CA LEU A 120 -5.48 -3.26 -14.78
C LEU A 120 -5.43 -1.77 -15.15
N SER A 121 -5.96 -0.91 -14.29
CA SER A 121 -5.86 0.53 -14.46
C SER A 121 -4.43 1.05 -14.28
N THR A 122 -4.10 2.18 -14.93
CA THR A 122 -2.75 2.79 -14.89
C THR A 122 -2.18 2.92 -13.48
N ASN A 123 -2.99 3.39 -12.52
CA ASN A 123 -2.57 3.53 -11.13
C ASN A 123 -2.37 2.19 -10.39
N THR A 124 -3.09 1.15 -10.81
CA THR A 124 -2.90 -0.22 -10.29
C THR A 124 -1.60 -0.81 -10.82
N ILE A 125 -1.32 -0.65 -12.12
CA ILE A 125 -0.04 -1.02 -12.74
C ILE A 125 1.11 -0.30 -12.03
N ALA A 126 0.98 1.01 -11.81
CA ALA A 126 1.99 1.80 -11.11
C ALA A 126 2.29 1.29 -9.69
N LYS A 127 1.26 0.79 -8.98
CA LYS A 127 1.42 0.18 -7.66
C LYS A 127 2.23 -1.12 -7.76
N HIS A 128 1.92 -2.00 -8.71
CA HIS A 128 2.69 -3.22 -8.93
C HIS A 128 4.15 -2.91 -9.32
N MET A 129 4.37 -1.95 -10.22
CA MET A 129 5.72 -1.51 -10.61
C MET A 129 6.52 -0.96 -9.42
N LYS A 130 5.90 -0.23 -8.49
CA LYS A 130 6.56 0.21 -7.25
C LYS A 130 6.95 -0.95 -6.33
N ILE A 131 6.12 -1.99 -6.25
CA ILE A 131 6.41 -3.19 -5.46
C ILE A 131 7.56 -3.97 -6.12
N ILE A 132 7.55 -4.11 -7.44
CA ILE A 132 8.64 -4.76 -8.20
C ILE A 132 9.95 -3.98 -7.99
N LYS A 133 9.92 -2.66 -8.16
CA LYS A 133 11.09 -1.80 -7.89
C LYS A 133 11.62 -1.96 -6.46
N LYS A 134 10.73 -2.09 -5.46
CA LYS A 134 11.14 -2.33 -4.07
C LYS A 134 11.98 -3.60 -3.96
N TYR A 135 11.49 -4.73 -4.48
CA TYR A 135 12.19 -6.01 -4.33
C TYR A 135 13.46 -6.10 -5.17
N LEU A 136 13.50 -5.47 -6.34
CA LEU A 136 14.75 -5.32 -7.09
C LEU A 136 15.79 -4.47 -6.35
N ASN A 137 15.36 -3.42 -5.64
CA ASN A 137 16.26 -2.66 -4.78
C ASN A 137 16.76 -3.49 -3.59
N GLU A 138 15.93 -4.36 -3.00
CA GLU A 138 16.38 -5.28 -1.96
C GLU A 138 17.36 -6.32 -2.51
N ALA A 139 17.12 -6.84 -3.72
CA ALA A 139 18.05 -7.73 -4.41
C ALA A 139 19.40 -7.03 -4.69
N LYS A 140 19.37 -5.76 -5.09
CA LYS A 140 20.57 -4.92 -5.27
C LYS A 140 21.36 -4.73 -3.98
N LYS A 141 20.69 -4.54 -2.84
CA LYS A 141 21.35 -4.46 -1.52
C LYS A 141 22.02 -5.78 -1.08
N LYS A 142 21.60 -6.90 -1.67
CA LYS A 142 22.17 -8.23 -1.44
C LYS A 142 23.16 -8.63 -2.56
N ASP A 143 23.57 -7.67 -3.37
CA ASP A 143 24.51 -7.84 -4.49
C ASP A 143 24.08 -8.88 -5.54
N LEU A 144 22.76 -9.18 -5.62
CA LEU A 144 22.18 -10.09 -6.60
C LEU A 144 21.91 -9.43 -7.96
N VAL A 145 21.94 -8.09 -8.00
CA VAL A 145 21.64 -7.29 -9.20
C VAL A 145 22.71 -6.24 -9.41
N ILE A 146 23.32 -6.27 -10.60
CA ILE A 146 24.39 -5.36 -10.97
C ILE A 146 23.81 -4.09 -11.64
N LYS A 147 22.73 -4.23 -12.43
CA LYS A 147 22.15 -3.14 -13.25
C LYS A 147 20.74 -2.75 -12.78
N ASP A 148 20.48 -1.44 -12.70
CA ASP A 148 19.16 -0.93 -12.32
C ASP A 148 18.17 -0.97 -13.51
N ALA A 149 17.21 -1.89 -13.45
CA ALA A 149 16.14 -2.05 -14.44
C ALA A 149 15.26 -0.79 -14.59
N PHE A 150 15.11 -0.03 -13.51
CA PHE A 150 14.25 1.15 -13.43
C PHE A 150 14.98 2.45 -13.76
N ALA A 151 16.26 2.42 -14.13
CA ALA A 151 17.04 3.62 -14.47
C ALA A 151 16.39 4.43 -15.60
N ASN A 152 15.93 3.74 -16.65
CA ASN A 152 15.29 4.34 -17.83
C ASN A 152 13.78 4.07 -17.91
N TYR A 153 13.17 3.55 -16.83
CA TYR A 153 11.74 3.25 -16.78
C TYR A 153 11.01 4.20 -15.83
N LYS A 154 10.10 5.02 -16.37
CA LYS A 154 9.27 5.92 -15.57
C LYS A 154 7.94 5.26 -15.22
N ILE A 155 7.66 5.16 -13.92
CA ILE A 155 6.36 4.68 -13.44
C ILE A 155 5.34 5.81 -13.63
N HIS A 156 4.40 5.61 -14.57
CA HIS A 156 3.33 6.56 -14.84
C HIS A 156 2.17 6.42 -13.85
N THR A 157 1.62 7.54 -13.40
CA THR A 157 0.40 7.59 -12.56
C THR A 157 -0.53 8.67 -13.09
N GLU A 158 -1.83 8.41 -13.04
CA GLU A 158 -2.87 9.35 -13.45
C GLU A 158 -3.49 10.02 -12.22
N LYS A 159 -3.83 11.31 -12.35
CA LYS A 159 -4.55 12.03 -11.31
C LYS A 159 -5.96 11.45 -11.21
N THR A 160 -6.36 11.02 -10.01
CA THR A 160 -7.72 10.59 -9.73
C THR A 160 -8.46 11.68 -8.97
N TYR A 161 -9.64 12.04 -9.45
CA TYR A 161 -10.55 12.89 -8.70
C TYR A 161 -11.22 12.06 -7.62
N ARG A 162 -11.29 12.60 -6.40
CA ARG A 162 -11.95 11.94 -5.28
C ARG A 162 -13.23 12.67 -4.98
N GLU A 163 -14.33 11.94 -5.03
CA GLU A 163 -15.63 12.52 -4.75
C GLU A 163 -15.77 12.90 -3.29
N PHE A 164 -16.53 13.98 -3.07
CA PHE A 164 -16.95 14.47 -1.77
C PHE A 164 -18.37 15.02 -1.87
N LEU A 165 -19.01 15.14 -0.71
CA LEU A 165 -20.34 15.72 -0.58
C LEU A 165 -20.23 17.24 -0.41
N THR A 166 -21.02 17.96 -1.19
CA THR A 166 -21.29 19.38 -0.95
C THR A 166 -22.13 19.55 0.32
N GLU A 167 -22.20 20.77 0.84
CA GLU A 167 -23.04 21.06 2.01
C GLU A 167 -24.52 20.74 1.75
N LYS A 168 -25.04 21.06 0.56
CA LYS A 168 -26.42 20.72 0.16
C LYS A 168 -26.66 19.21 0.14
N GLU A 169 -25.72 18.43 -0.39
CA GLU A 169 -25.85 16.96 -0.42
C GLU A 169 -25.72 16.35 0.99
N LEU A 170 -24.91 16.94 1.85
CA LEU A 170 -24.78 16.51 3.25
C LEU A 170 -26.06 16.78 4.03
N LEU A 171 -26.71 17.93 3.82
CA LEU A 171 -28.01 18.25 4.42
C LEU A 171 -29.09 17.24 4.01
N LYS A 172 -29.16 16.84 2.74
CA LYS A 172 -30.10 15.79 2.27
C LYS A 172 -29.93 14.47 3.03
N LEU A 173 -28.69 14.08 3.36
CA LEU A 173 -28.44 12.88 4.15
C LEU A 173 -28.91 13.04 5.61
N GLU A 174 -28.78 14.24 6.19
CA GLU A 174 -29.30 14.53 7.53
C GLU A 174 -30.83 14.48 7.56
N GLU A 175 -31.49 15.08 6.57
CA GLU A 175 -32.94 15.07 6.40
C GLU A 175 -33.46 13.64 6.25
N TYR A 176 -32.84 12.84 5.38
CA TYR A 176 -33.19 11.42 5.20
C TYR A 176 -33.04 10.62 6.50
N LYS A 177 -31.96 10.87 7.27
CA LYS A 177 -31.78 10.25 8.59
C LYS A 177 -32.94 10.58 9.53
N ILE A 178 -33.39 11.84 9.57
CA ILE A 178 -34.46 12.26 10.48
C ILE A 178 -35.80 11.64 10.07
N GLN A 179 -36.09 11.59 8.77
CA GLN A 179 -37.39 11.18 8.25
C GLN A 179 -37.58 9.65 8.22
N VAL A 180 -36.55 8.90 7.81
CA VAL A 180 -36.74 7.50 7.40
C VAL A 180 -35.93 6.54 8.26
N GLU A 181 -34.67 6.86 8.61
CA GLU A 181 -33.78 5.89 9.24
C GLU A 181 -32.93 6.47 10.39
N PRO A 182 -33.54 6.92 11.50
CA PRO A 182 -32.83 7.60 12.60
C PRO A 182 -31.77 6.71 13.28
N ASN A 183 -31.98 5.38 13.25
CA ASN A 183 -31.13 4.38 13.88
C ASN A 183 -30.19 3.65 12.90
N ASN A 184 -30.05 4.10 11.65
CA ASN A 184 -29.14 3.45 10.70
C ASN A 184 -27.68 3.68 11.12
N GLU A 185 -27.03 2.62 11.59
CA GLU A 185 -25.63 2.63 12.04
C GLU A 185 -24.64 3.06 10.96
N VAL A 186 -24.88 2.66 9.71
CA VAL A 186 -24.00 2.98 8.57
C VAL A 186 -24.08 4.48 8.28
N LEU A 187 -25.28 5.03 8.18
CA LEU A 187 -25.50 6.45 7.94
C LEU A 187 -24.99 7.30 9.09
N ASN A 188 -25.25 6.90 10.34
CA ASN A 188 -24.75 7.58 11.53
C ASN A 188 -23.22 7.59 11.58
N ALA A 189 -22.58 6.46 11.32
CA ALA A 189 -21.11 6.36 11.26
C ALA A 189 -20.53 7.19 10.11
N PHE A 190 -21.20 7.23 8.96
CA PHE A 190 -20.77 7.99 7.80
C PHE A 190 -20.88 9.51 8.04
N LEU A 191 -22.01 9.99 8.57
CA LEU A 191 -22.18 11.40 8.95
C LEU A 191 -21.18 11.80 10.04
N PHE A 192 -20.97 10.94 11.04
CA PHE A 192 -19.92 11.18 12.04
C PHE A 192 -18.53 11.29 11.40
N ALA A 193 -18.22 10.45 10.41
CA ALA A 193 -16.97 10.55 9.65
C ALA A 193 -16.89 11.84 8.80
N CYS A 194 -18.01 12.32 8.23
CA CYS A 194 -18.07 13.60 7.53
C CYS A 194 -17.75 14.79 8.45
N TYR A 195 -18.09 14.69 9.73
CA TYR A 195 -17.85 15.76 10.71
C TYR A 195 -16.53 15.64 11.47
N THR A 196 -15.94 14.45 11.55
CA THR A 196 -14.68 14.23 12.28
C THR A 196 -13.47 14.00 11.38
N GLY A 197 -13.70 13.67 10.10
CA GLY A 197 -12.64 13.36 9.15
C GLY A 197 -11.95 12.01 9.39
N LEU A 198 -12.47 11.18 10.29
CA LEU A 198 -11.89 9.87 10.59
C LEU A 198 -12.03 8.88 9.43
N ARG A 199 -11.10 7.92 9.32
CA ARG A 199 -11.21 6.83 8.35
C ARG A 199 -12.16 5.77 8.88
N TYR A 200 -12.73 4.98 7.97
CA TYR A 200 -13.57 3.82 8.30
C TYR A 200 -12.99 2.94 9.43
N SER A 201 -11.70 2.59 9.32
CA SER A 201 -11.02 1.74 10.31
C SER A 201 -10.96 2.36 11.71
N ASP A 202 -10.88 3.69 11.77
CA ASP A 202 -10.79 4.42 13.02
C ASP A 202 -12.20 4.61 13.61
N VAL A 203 -13.18 4.99 12.79
CA VAL A 203 -14.60 5.11 13.19
C VAL A 203 -15.14 3.80 13.79
N ARG A 204 -14.83 2.65 13.17
CA ARG A 204 -15.23 1.33 13.66
C ARG A 204 -14.72 1.01 15.06
N THR A 205 -13.66 1.68 15.51
CA THR A 205 -13.02 1.44 16.82
C THR A 205 -13.18 2.60 17.79
N VAL A 206 -13.90 3.66 17.43
CA VAL A 206 -14.18 4.78 18.33
C VAL A 206 -15.07 4.29 19.48
N THR A 207 -14.69 4.62 20.71
CA THR A 207 -15.47 4.36 21.92
C THR A 207 -15.85 5.66 22.62
N LYS A 208 -16.78 5.60 23.59
CA LYS A 208 -17.11 6.77 24.42
C LYS A 208 -15.93 7.25 25.28
N GLN A 209 -14.96 6.38 25.59
CA GLN A 209 -13.76 6.72 26.35
C GLN A 209 -12.79 7.60 25.54
N ASP A 210 -12.84 7.50 24.20
CA ASP A 210 -12.07 8.39 23.32
C ASP A 210 -12.60 9.84 23.38
N ILE A 211 -13.76 10.09 24.03
CA ILE A 211 -14.42 11.39 24.11
C ILE A 211 -14.23 12.01 25.49
N ILE A 212 -13.29 12.95 25.57
CA ILE A 212 -12.87 13.57 26.82
C ILE A 212 -13.34 15.02 26.92
N ASN A 213 -13.42 15.53 28.15
CA ASN A 213 -13.68 16.94 28.42
C ASN A 213 -12.36 17.68 28.55
N ILE A 214 -12.17 18.74 27.76
CA ILE A 214 -11.06 19.69 27.88
C ILE A 214 -11.68 21.08 27.91
N ASN A 215 -11.43 21.84 28.97
CA ASN A 215 -11.94 23.21 29.14
C ASN A 215 -13.46 23.32 28.92
N LYS A 216 -14.24 22.43 29.57
CA LYS A 216 -15.71 22.34 29.44
C LYS A 216 -16.23 22.03 28.01
N LYS A 217 -15.34 21.67 27.08
CA LYS A 217 -15.69 21.25 25.71
C LYS A 217 -15.36 19.78 25.49
N ARG A 218 -16.16 19.10 24.67
CA ARG A 218 -15.95 17.69 24.29
C ARG A 218 -14.97 17.59 23.14
N TRP A 219 -13.98 16.73 23.30
CA TRP A 219 -12.95 16.42 22.32
C TRP A 219 -12.89 14.93 22.07
N LEU A 220 -12.70 14.54 20.81
CA LEU A 220 -12.33 13.18 20.44
C LEU A 220 -10.81 13.11 20.37
N ILE A 221 -10.20 12.27 21.19
CA ILE A 221 -8.77 11.96 21.15
C ILE A 221 -8.61 10.48 20.83
N LYS A 222 -7.98 10.18 19.70
CA LYS A 222 -7.80 8.80 19.25
C LYS A 222 -6.47 8.57 18.56
N LYS A 223 -5.81 7.46 18.92
CA LYS A 223 -4.66 6.95 18.19
C LYS A 223 -5.13 6.22 16.92
N MET A 224 -4.70 6.71 15.77
CA MET A 224 -5.13 6.21 14.46
C MET A 224 -4.48 4.86 14.14
N LYS A 225 -5.28 3.88 13.67
CA LYS A 225 -4.81 2.51 13.44
C LYS A 225 -3.73 2.41 12.36
N LYS A 226 -3.87 3.18 11.28
CA LYS A 226 -2.96 3.10 10.12
C LYS A 226 -1.64 3.84 10.34
N THR A 227 -1.67 4.99 11.00
CA THR A 227 -0.52 5.89 11.09
C THR A 227 0.12 5.89 12.47
N ASN A 228 -0.57 5.40 13.50
CA ASN A 228 -0.17 5.43 14.91
C ASN A 228 -0.07 6.84 15.52
N PHE A 229 -0.62 7.87 14.83
CA PHE A 229 -0.68 9.24 15.33
C PHE A 229 -1.93 9.46 16.16
N GLU A 230 -1.80 10.23 17.23
CA GLU A 230 -2.93 10.78 17.96
C GLU A 230 -3.59 11.89 17.14
N VAL A 231 -4.89 11.77 16.93
CA VAL A 231 -5.74 12.80 16.32
C VAL A 231 -6.63 13.37 17.40
N ARG A 232 -6.75 14.70 17.41
CA ARG A 232 -7.60 15.47 18.31
C ARG A 232 -8.64 16.24 17.50
N VAL A 233 -9.92 15.99 17.74
CA VAL A 233 -11.03 16.65 17.06
C VAL A 233 -11.93 17.34 18.09
N PRO A 234 -12.12 18.67 18.04
CA PRO A 234 -12.95 19.38 19.00
C PRO A 234 -14.44 19.21 18.66
N LEU A 235 -15.03 18.10 19.11
CA LEU A 235 -16.40 17.71 18.77
C LEU A 235 -17.43 18.80 19.08
N SER A 236 -17.25 19.58 20.15
CA SER A 236 -18.19 20.66 20.50
C SER A 236 -18.18 21.85 19.54
N THR A 237 -17.08 22.12 18.83
CA THR A 237 -16.96 23.32 17.97
C THR A 237 -16.93 22.98 16.49
N ILE A 238 -16.36 21.83 16.12
CA ILE A 238 -16.30 21.42 14.71
C ILE A 238 -17.71 21.21 14.17
N PHE A 239 -18.02 21.86 13.06
CA PHE A 239 -19.36 21.85 12.44
C PHE A 239 -20.50 22.06 13.47
N ASN A 240 -20.31 22.98 14.43
CA ASN A 240 -21.30 23.34 15.45
C ASN A 240 -21.79 22.18 16.32
N GLY A 241 -20.96 21.15 16.57
CA GLY A 241 -21.36 20.08 17.48
C GLY A 241 -22.14 18.94 16.83
N LYS A 242 -22.37 18.95 15.52
CA LYS A 242 -23.17 17.91 14.82
C LYS A 242 -22.70 16.48 15.09
N ALA A 243 -21.39 16.25 15.13
CA ALA A 243 -20.83 14.93 15.48
C ALA A 243 -21.20 14.50 16.91
N LEU A 244 -21.24 15.45 17.85
CA LEU A 244 -21.62 15.22 19.25
C LEU A 244 -23.11 14.91 19.37
N GLU A 245 -23.97 15.60 18.61
CA GLU A 245 -25.40 15.33 18.56
C GLU A 245 -25.69 13.91 18.07
N LEU A 246 -25.04 13.48 16.98
CA LEU A 246 -25.20 12.13 16.43
C LEU A 246 -24.93 11.04 17.49
N ILE A 247 -23.91 11.21 18.31
CA ILE A 247 -23.54 10.20 19.32
C ILE A 247 -24.35 10.31 20.62
N ARG A 248 -25.00 11.46 20.91
CA ARG A 248 -25.86 11.62 22.09
C ARG A 248 -27.05 10.69 22.05
N HIS A 249 -27.59 10.43 20.86
CA HIS A 249 -28.70 9.51 20.65
C HIS A 249 -28.29 8.02 20.71
N ILE A 250 -26.98 7.72 20.85
CA ILE A 250 -26.47 6.35 20.90
C ILE A 250 -26.30 5.92 22.36
N HIS A 251 -27.28 5.18 22.88
CA HIS A 251 -27.38 4.78 24.30
C HIS A 251 -26.50 3.60 24.73
N ARG A 252 -25.39 3.33 24.03
CA ARG A 252 -24.49 2.21 24.37
C ARG A 252 -23.59 2.58 25.55
N THR A 253 -23.57 1.75 26.59
CA THR A 253 -22.75 1.97 27.80
C THR A 253 -21.33 1.42 27.67
N ARG A 254 -21.12 0.38 26.86
CA ARG A 254 -19.83 -0.28 26.62
C ARG A 254 -19.60 -0.57 25.14
N GLY A 255 -18.32 -0.65 24.76
CA GLY A 255 -17.88 -0.99 23.41
C GLY A 255 -17.75 0.21 22.45
N THR A 256 -17.77 -0.09 21.15
CA THR A 256 -17.65 0.92 20.10
C THR A 256 -18.95 1.72 19.96
N ILE A 257 -18.82 3.00 19.58
CA ILE A 257 -19.99 3.86 19.36
C ILE A 257 -20.85 3.31 18.21
N PHE A 258 -20.19 2.96 17.10
CA PHE A 258 -20.84 2.43 15.90
C PHE A 258 -20.56 0.94 15.73
N LYS A 259 -21.59 0.19 15.35
CA LYS A 259 -21.49 -1.24 15.01
C LYS A 259 -21.64 -1.42 13.50
N ILE A 260 -20.61 -1.04 12.77
CA ILE A 260 -20.56 -1.17 11.30
C ILE A 260 -19.86 -2.45 10.85
N THR A 261 -20.44 -3.07 9.82
CA THR A 261 -19.94 -4.29 9.17
C THR A 261 -18.83 -3.96 8.17
N SER A 262 -18.45 -4.90 7.29
CA SER A 262 -17.35 -4.73 6.34
C SER A 262 -17.49 -3.48 5.47
N THR A 263 -16.36 -2.91 5.03
CA THR A 263 -16.36 -1.73 4.14
C THR A 263 -17.20 -1.95 2.87
N GLN A 264 -17.23 -3.18 2.35
CA GLN A 264 -18.03 -3.50 1.17
C GLN A 264 -19.53 -3.39 1.45
N GLN A 265 -20.02 -3.98 2.55
CA GLN A 265 -21.43 -3.88 2.95
C GLN A 265 -21.83 -2.44 3.25
N VAL A 266 -20.97 -1.73 3.99
CA VAL A 266 -21.15 -0.30 4.28
C VAL A 266 -21.25 0.53 3.00
N ASN A 267 -20.38 0.32 2.01
CA ASN A 267 -20.43 1.05 0.75
C ASN A 267 -21.65 0.69 -0.11
N ARG A 268 -22.12 -0.56 -0.07
CA ARG A 268 -23.36 -0.97 -0.74
C ARG A 268 -24.57 -0.24 -0.15
N GLU A 269 -24.63 -0.17 1.18
CA GLU A 269 -25.69 0.54 1.87
C GLU A 269 -25.66 2.04 1.61
N LEU A 270 -24.47 2.67 1.65
CA LEU A 270 -24.31 4.07 1.26
C LEU A 270 -24.77 4.31 -0.19
N SER A 271 -24.42 3.42 -1.11
CA SER A 271 -24.85 3.49 -2.51
C SER A 271 -26.37 3.37 -2.67
N ARG A 272 -27.04 2.59 -1.81
CA ARG A 272 -28.50 2.48 -1.78
C ARG A 272 -29.12 3.80 -1.32
N ILE A 273 -28.66 4.33 -0.18
CA ILE A 273 -29.16 5.57 0.40
C ILE A 273 -28.95 6.74 -0.58
N THR A 274 -27.76 6.89 -1.15
CA THR A 274 -27.46 8.01 -2.06
C THR A 274 -28.33 8.00 -3.31
N LYS A 275 -28.65 6.80 -3.84
CA LYS A 275 -29.60 6.66 -4.95
C LYS A 275 -31.01 7.12 -4.58
N ILE A 276 -31.50 6.75 -3.39
CA ILE A 276 -32.84 7.13 -2.91
C ILE A 276 -32.98 8.66 -2.83
N ILE A 277 -31.96 9.35 -2.31
CA ILE A 277 -31.99 10.82 -2.14
C ILE A 277 -31.50 11.60 -3.37
N GLY A 278 -31.25 10.91 -4.50
CA GLY A 278 -30.89 11.52 -5.78
C GLY A 278 -29.46 12.09 -5.85
N ILE A 279 -28.52 11.57 -5.04
CA ILE A 279 -27.10 11.89 -5.18
C ILE A 279 -26.50 10.98 -6.26
N LYS A 280 -26.11 11.57 -7.40
CA LYS A 280 -25.57 10.85 -8.57
C LYS A 280 -24.11 10.39 -8.41
N LYS A 281 -23.39 10.97 -7.44
CA LYS A 281 -21.98 10.66 -7.14
C LYS A 281 -21.84 9.24 -6.56
N ASN A 282 -20.75 8.56 -6.90
CA ASN A 282 -20.35 7.30 -6.28
C ASN A 282 -19.74 7.48 -4.86
N ILE A 283 -20.61 7.72 -3.89
CA ILE A 283 -20.19 7.96 -2.51
C ILE A 283 -19.80 6.66 -1.80
N THR A 284 -18.52 6.54 -1.49
CA THR A 284 -17.97 5.50 -0.60
C THR A 284 -17.70 6.07 0.79
N PHE A 285 -17.46 5.22 1.79
CA PHE A 285 -17.14 5.69 3.14
C PHE A 285 -15.89 6.60 3.17
N HIS A 286 -14.92 6.41 2.27
CA HIS A 286 -13.74 7.28 2.24
C HIS A 286 -14.06 8.72 1.83
N CYS A 287 -15.14 8.92 1.06
CA CYS A 287 -15.63 10.23 0.68
C CYS A 287 -15.97 11.08 1.91
N ALA A 288 -16.37 10.49 3.04
CA ALA A 288 -16.65 11.23 4.27
C ALA A 288 -15.45 12.07 4.75
N ARG A 289 -14.25 11.51 4.67
CA ARG A 289 -13.02 12.22 5.03
C ARG A 289 -12.72 13.36 4.07
N HIS A 290 -13.01 13.17 2.78
CA HIS A 290 -12.85 14.20 1.76
C HIS A 290 -13.87 15.33 1.97
N THR A 291 -15.13 14.99 2.24
CA THR A 291 -16.17 15.92 2.65
C THR A 291 -15.72 16.77 3.84
N CYS A 292 -15.24 16.14 4.92
CA CYS A 292 -14.74 16.88 6.09
C CYS A 292 -13.64 17.88 5.70
N ALA A 293 -12.61 17.41 4.99
CA ALA A 293 -11.48 18.22 4.60
C ALA A 293 -11.89 19.42 3.73
N THR A 294 -12.65 19.17 2.67
CA THR A 294 -13.09 20.19 1.73
C THR A 294 -14.02 21.20 2.40
N LEU A 295 -14.98 20.75 3.21
CA LEU A 295 -15.90 21.66 3.91
C LEU A 295 -15.21 22.54 4.96
N LEU A 296 -14.16 22.04 5.64
CA LEU A 296 -13.36 22.87 6.54
C LEU A 296 -12.56 23.93 5.78
N ILE A 297 -11.99 23.56 4.63
CA ILE A 297 -11.26 24.50 3.76
C ILE A 297 -12.21 25.57 3.23
N TYR A 298 -13.41 25.19 2.77
CA TYR A 298 -14.44 26.14 2.32
C TYR A 298 -14.95 27.05 3.44
N ARG A 299 -14.89 26.58 4.70
CA ARG A 299 -15.14 27.38 5.90
C ARG A 299 -13.92 28.20 6.36
N ASN A 300 -12.91 28.36 5.50
CA ASN A 300 -11.69 29.14 5.76
C ASN A 300 -10.88 28.65 6.97
N VAL A 301 -10.99 27.36 7.32
CA VAL A 301 -10.14 26.77 8.35
C VAL A 301 -8.73 26.60 7.76
N PRO A 302 -7.67 27.10 8.43
CA PRO A 302 -6.30 26.98 7.93
C PRO A 302 -5.94 25.53 7.58
N ILE A 303 -5.30 25.33 6.43
CA ILE A 303 -4.94 23.99 5.93
C ILE A 303 -4.08 23.20 6.94
N THR A 304 -3.26 23.89 7.74
CA THR A 304 -2.45 23.30 8.81
C THR A 304 -3.32 22.76 9.95
N THR A 305 -4.42 23.44 10.28
CA THR A 305 -5.43 22.95 11.23
C THR A 305 -6.18 21.75 10.66
N VAL A 306 -6.58 21.81 9.38
CA VAL A 306 -7.22 20.67 8.69
C VAL A 306 -6.27 19.45 8.66
N GLN A 307 -4.98 19.66 8.39
CA GLN A 307 -3.96 18.60 8.43
C GLN A 307 -3.92 17.91 9.80
N LYS A 308 -3.95 18.68 10.90
CA LYS A 308 -3.95 18.15 12.27
C LYS A 308 -5.24 17.36 12.58
N ILE A 309 -6.41 17.90 12.23
CA ILE A 309 -7.71 17.22 12.40
C ILE A 309 -7.74 15.89 11.62
N LEU A 310 -7.18 15.88 10.42
CA LEU A 310 -7.11 14.68 9.60
C LEU A 310 -6.02 13.70 10.08
N GLY A 311 -5.02 14.15 10.82
CA GLY A 311 -3.87 13.31 11.20
C GLY A 311 -2.96 12.97 10.00
N HIS A 312 -2.73 13.94 9.11
CA HIS A 312 -1.77 13.82 8.03
C HIS A 312 -0.36 14.20 8.50
N LYS A 313 0.63 13.33 8.27
CA LYS A 313 2.05 13.66 8.52
C LYS A 313 2.53 14.80 7.63
N ASN A 314 2.23 14.71 6.33
CA ASN A 314 2.73 15.62 5.31
C ASN A 314 1.60 16.54 4.84
N ILE A 315 1.87 17.84 4.78
CA ILE A 315 0.91 18.85 4.31
C ILE A 315 0.49 18.61 2.86
N THR A 316 1.37 18.03 2.03
CA THR A 316 1.10 17.67 0.63
C THR A 316 -0.13 16.77 0.47
N THR A 317 -0.41 15.91 1.46
CA THR A 317 -1.60 15.05 1.46
C THR A 317 -2.89 15.85 1.73
N THR A 318 -2.79 17.00 2.38
CA THR A 318 -3.92 17.92 2.62
C THR A 318 -4.09 18.91 1.47
N GLN A 319 -3.00 19.31 0.81
CA GLN A 319 -3.03 20.22 -0.36
C GLN A 319 -3.89 19.71 -1.52
N ILE A 320 -4.13 18.39 -1.61
CA ILE A 320 -5.04 17.83 -2.62
C ILE A 320 -6.48 18.37 -2.52
N TYR A 321 -6.86 18.90 -1.36
CA TYR A 321 -8.18 19.52 -1.12
C TYR A 321 -8.20 21.04 -1.31
N SER A 322 -7.02 21.65 -1.36
CA SER A 322 -6.84 23.07 -1.63
C SER A 322 -6.78 23.35 -3.12
N ALA A 323 -7.21 22.40 -3.97
CA ALA A 323 -7.42 22.67 -5.38
C ALA A 323 -8.43 23.82 -5.45
N VAL A 324 -7.89 24.98 -5.83
CA VAL A 324 -8.60 26.24 -5.83
C VAL A 324 -9.74 26.09 -6.82
N THR A 325 -10.97 25.96 -6.31
CA THR A 325 -12.15 26.06 -7.16
C THR A 325 -12.38 27.53 -7.49
N ASP A 326 -13.03 27.82 -8.61
CA ASP A 326 -13.35 29.21 -9.00
C ASP A 326 -14.10 29.95 -7.88
N LEU A 327 -14.95 29.23 -7.14
CA LEU A 327 -15.63 29.70 -5.93
C LEU A 327 -14.67 30.05 -4.78
N THR A 328 -13.59 29.30 -4.61
CA THR A 328 -12.54 29.61 -3.62
C THR A 328 -11.81 30.89 -4.01
N ILE A 329 -11.45 31.05 -5.29
CA ILE A 329 -10.82 32.28 -5.82
C ILE A 329 -11.71 33.48 -5.55
N GLU A 330 -12.98 33.39 -5.95
CA GLU A 330 -13.90 34.51 -5.84
C GLU A 330 -14.14 34.91 -4.38
N ASN A 331 -14.27 33.93 -3.47
CA ASN A 331 -14.43 34.20 -2.05
C ASN A 331 -13.17 34.81 -1.41
N ASP A 332 -11.98 34.33 -1.79
CA ASP A 332 -10.72 34.86 -1.29
C ASP A 332 -10.49 36.30 -1.78
N ILE A 333 -10.78 36.59 -3.05
CA ILE A 333 -10.72 37.96 -3.63
C ILE A 333 -11.80 38.87 -3.01
N LYS A 334 -13.04 38.40 -2.85
CA LYS A 334 -14.10 39.17 -2.15
C LYS A 334 -13.66 39.54 -0.74
N ARG A 335 -12.88 38.68 -0.10
CA ARG A 335 -12.40 38.89 1.27
C ARG A 335 -11.20 39.85 1.33
N SER A 336 -10.26 39.81 0.40
CA SER A 336 -9.19 40.83 0.33
C SER A 336 -9.78 42.23 0.20
N ASN A 337 -10.92 42.34 -0.49
CA ASN A 337 -11.63 43.60 -0.68
C ASN A 337 -12.46 44.04 0.54
N LYS A 338 -12.65 43.17 1.54
CA LYS A 338 -13.37 43.46 2.80
C LYS A 338 -12.47 43.93 3.94
N ILE A 339 -11.16 44.04 3.71
CA ILE A 339 -10.24 44.66 4.67
C ILE A 339 -10.45 46.17 4.57
N LYS A 340 -11.26 46.71 5.49
CA LYS A 340 -11.28 48.13 5.87
C LYS A 340 -10.83 48.24 7.31
#